data_AF-A0A2M9XQS8-F1
#
_entry.id   AF-A0A2M9XQS8-F1
#
_cell.length_a   1.000
_cell.length_b   1.000
_cell.length_c   1.000
_cell.angle_alpha   90.00
_cell.angle_beta   90.00
_cell.angle_gamma   90.00
#
_symmetry.space_group_name_H-M   'P 1'
#
loop_
_entity.id
_entity.type
_entity.pdbx_description
1 polymer ?
#
loop_
_entity_poly.entity_id
_entity_poly.type
_entity_poly.pdbx_seq_one_letter_code
_entity_poly.pdbx_strand_id
1 'polypeptide(L)'
;MVNILDSMLNEEILLSLIRFGAGFSLVLGIGSWIRANRQIDYLVSLVLILTAIFQFVDESSLSLFTQPWIRKFLFLVDIVALAASGTLVFLISTMIFKKYSELPLIFYWNLVGPFILALPIATFYEQQGGKELEFFLFAADLFVFVYFVIAVANVFIDKKYEASAMSFRTILTLVILISLCIPLEILGIVLQSKSLILLSSVHTSFAVVFYYFLTLIYPNLLDFLSLEPGKNLVKRSLLHDVDINALEEKLARIIKEERIYLDEDIRLPDVSEELGISVHQLSFFLNNHLGSNFNNYINRFRVEEAKSMLLNDPSRSVVSVGIAVGFNSNSSFYKAFLKETGMSPKQFRETQPKVIHFQSSTTADIQFRS
;
A
#
# COMPACT_ATOMS: atom_id res chain seq x y z
N MET A 1 23.43 -30.18 -21.23
CA MET A 1 23.29 -29.29 -20.06
C MET A 1 21.81 -29.14 -19.67
N VAL A 2 20.90 -28.89 -20.62
CA VAL A 2 19.43 -28.83 -20.38
C VAL A 2 18.87 -30.08 -19.69
N ASN A 3 19.15 -31.29 -20.20
CA ASN A 3 18.70 -32.55 -19.58
C ASN A 3 19.24 -32.81 -18.15
N ILE A 4 20.28 -32.09 -17.72
CA ILE A 4 20.80 -32.17 -16.35
C ILE A 4 19.96 -31.26 -15.43
N LEU A 5 19.53 -30.10 -15.94
CA LEU A 5 18.68 -29.18 -15.18
C LEU A 5 17.32 -29.84 -14.86
N ASP A 6 16.72 -30.51 -15.85
CA ASP A 6 15.45 -31.23 -15.71
C ASP A 6 15.52 -32.41 -14.74
N SER A 7 16.70 -33.04 -14.57
CA SER A 7 16.88 -34.13 -13.62
C SER A 7 17.24 -33.67 -12.20
N MET A 8 17.72 -32.43 -12.04
CA MET A 8 18.10 -31.86 -10.74
C MET A 8 16.96 -31.11 -10.03
N LEU A 9 16.00 -30.56 -10.79
CA LEU A 9 14.92 -29.76 -10.23
C LEU A 9 13.70 -30.62 -9.92
N ASN A 10 13.15 -30.46 -8.72
CA ASN A 10 11.92 -31.13 -8.34
C ASN A 10 10.71 -30.33 -8.86
N GLU A 11 10.06 -30.90 -9.87
CA GLU A 11 8.90 -30.30 -10.53
C GLU A 11 7.76 -29.96 -9.56
N GLU A 12 7.45 -30.86 -8.61
CA GLU A 12 6.37 -30.66 -7.65
C GLU A 12 6.63 -29.44 -6.76
N ILE A 13 7.90 -29.25 -6.35
CA ILE A 13 8.30 -28.09 -5.55
C ILE A 13 8.11 -26.81 -6.37
N LEU A 14 8.57 -26.78 -7.63
CA LEU A 14 8.40 -25.61 -8.49
C LEU A 14 6.92 -25.27 -8.70
N LEU A 15 6.09 -26.27 -9.01
CA LEU A 15 4.64 -26.10 -9.17
C LEU A 15 3.97 -25.60 -7.88
N SER A 16 4.40 -26.08 -6.71
CA SER A 16 3.87 -25.60 -5.43
C SER A 16 4.17 -24.12 -5.19
N LEU A 17 5.37 -23.66 -5.54
CA LEU A 17 5.77 -22.25 -5.45
C LEU A 17 5.00 -21.38 -6.43
N ILE A 18 4.77 -21.86 -7.66
CA ILE A 18 3.97 -21.15 -8.68
C ILE A 18 2.54 -20.99 -8.20
N ARG A 19 1.90 -22.06 -7.70
CA ARG A 19 0.53 -22.01 -7.18
C ARG A 19 0.40 -21.09 -5.97
N PHE A 20 1.40 -21.07 -5.09
CA PHE A 20 1.48 -20.10 -4.00
C PHE A 20 1.53 -18.67 -4.54
N GLY A 21 2.41 -18.40 -5.52
CA GLY A 21 2.54 -17.10 -6.17
C GLY A 21 1.25 -16.64 -6.83
N ALA A 22 0.57 -17.53 -7.55
CA ALA A 22 -0.70 -17.25 -8.22
C ALA A 22 -1.79 -16.88 -7.21
N GLY A 23 -1.95 -17.68 -6.14
CA GLY A 23 -2.90 -17.39 -5.06
C GLY A 23 -2.58 -16.09 -4.33
N PHE A 24 -1.29 -15.85 -4.05
CA PHE A 24 -0.83 -14.62 -3.41
C PHE A 24 -1.12 -13.40 -4.29
N SER A 25 -0.80 -13.46 -5.59
CA SER A 25 -1.09 -12.40 -6.56
C SER A 25 -2.59 -12.10 -6.65
N LEU A 26 -3.44 -13.13 -6.61
CA LEU A 26 -4.89 -12.96 -6.66
C LEU A 26 -5.41 -12.20 -5.44
N VAL A 27 -5.02 -12.63 -4.24
CA VAL A 27 -5.41 -11.98 -2.98
C VAL A 27 -4.93 -10.54 -2.95
N LEU A 28 -3.68 -10.30 -3.35
CA LEU A 28 -3.10 -8.96 -3.41
C LEU A 28 -3.81 -8.07 -4.43
N GLY A 29 -4.13 -8.61 -5.61
CA GLY A 29 -4.86 -7.92 -6.67
C GLY A 29 -6.27 -7.52 -6.22
N ILE A 30 -7.05 -8.45 -5.66
CA ILE A 30 -8.40 -8.17 -5.14
C ILE A 30 -8.34 -7.17 -3.98
N GLY A 31 -7.42 -7.37 -3.03
CA GLY A 31 -7.25 -6.48 -1.89
C GLY A 31 -6.80 -5.06 -2.29
N SER A 32 -6.02 -4.93 -3.36
CA SER A 32 -5.63 -3.64 -3.92
C SER A 32 -6.79 -2.98 -4.67
N TRP A 33 -7.58 -3.76 -5.40
CA TRP A 33 -8.77 -3.29 -6.11
C TRP A 33 -9.79 -2.66 -5.16
N ILE A 34 -10.09 -3.32 -4.04
CA ILE A 34 -11.05 -2.82 -3.04
C ILE A 34 -10.60 -1.48 -2.43
N ARG A 35 -9.29 -1.26 -2.34
CA ARG A 35 -8.68 -0.04 -1.79
C ARG A 35 -8.36 1.01 -2.86
N ALA A 36 -8.61 0.71 -4.14
CA ALA A 36 -8.20 1.56 -5.25
C ALA A 36 -9.02 2.85 -5.30
N ASN A 37 -8.32 3.99 -5.31
CA ASN A 37 -8.95 5.30 -5.39
C ASN A 37 -8.60 6.05 -6.67
N ARG A 38 -7.51 5.66 -7.35
CA ARG A 38 -7.04 6.30 -8.59
C ARG A 38 -7.01 5.28 -9.71
N GLN A 39 -7.11 5.76 -10.94
CA GLN A 39 -7.07 4.91 -12.13
C GLN A 39 -5.83 3.99 -12.17
N ILE A 40 -4.65 4.49 -11.79
CA ILE A 40 -3.41 3.69 -11.74
C ILE A 40 -3.50 2.53 -10.74
N ASP A 41 -4.20 2.71 -9.62
CA ASP A 41 -4.35 1.68 -8.59
C ASP A 41 -5.21 0.51 -9.14
N TYR A 42 -6.24 0.81 -9.94
CA TYR A 42 -7.04 -0.20 -10.65
C TYR A 42 -6.22 -0.95 -11.69
N LEU A 43 -5.37 -0.26 -12.47
CA LEU A 43 -4.52 -0.91 -13.48
C LEU A 43 -3.52 -1.87 -12.85
N VAL A 44 -2.87 -1.47 -11.74
CA VAL A 44 -1.93 -2.34 -11.01
C VAL A 44 -2.65 -3.54 -10.41
N SER A 45 -3.84 -3.33 -9.85
CA SER A 45 -4.66 -4.43 -9.32
C SER A 45 -5.05 -5.41 -10.42
N LEU A 46 -5.39 -4.92 -11.60
CA LEU A 46 -5.71 -5.77 -12.75
C LEU A 46 -4.49 -6.56 -13.24
N VAL A 47 -3.29 -5.97 -13.27
CA VAL A 47 -2.05 -6.72 -13.57
C VAL A 47 -1.89 -7.89 -12.61
N LEU A 48 -2.04 -7.69 -11.30
CA LEU A 48 -1.90 -8.76 -10.30
C LEU A 48 -2.94 -9.86 -10.47
N ILE A 49 -4.19 -9.51 -10.80
CA ILE A 49 -5.27 -10.48 -11.06
C ILE A 49 -4.95 -11.28 -12.33
N LEU A 50 -4.53 -10.62 -13.41
CA LEU A 50 -4.16 -11.30 -14.65
C LEU A 50 -2.92 -12.20 -14.46
N THR A 51 -1.93 -11.75 -13.66
CA THR A 51 -0.78 -12.57 -13.27
C THR A 51 -1.21 -13.84 -12.55
N ALA A 52 -2.17 -13.74 -11.63
CA ALA A 52 -2.71 -14.92 -10.97
C ALA A 52 -3.38 -15.88 -11.96
N ILE A 53 -4.17 -15.34 -12.90
CA ILE A 53 -4.87 -16.16 -13.89
C ILE A 53 -3.87 -16.95 -14.73
N PHE A 54 -2.86 -16.29 -15.31
CA PHE A 54 -1.95 -17.01 -16.20
C PHE A 54 -1.01 -17.96 -15.46
N GLN A 55 -0.64 -17.64 -14.21
CA GLN A 55 0.13 -18.58 -13.38
C GLN A 55 -0.67 -19.82 -12.95
N PHE A 56 -2.01 -19.76 -12.96
CA PHE A 56 -2.87 -20.90 -12.64
C PHE A 56 -3.13 -21.81 -13.83
N VAL A 57 -3.09 -21.30 -15.07
CA VAL A 57 -3.40 -22.10 -16.25
C VAL A 57 -2.12 -22.73 -16.80
N ASP A 58 -1.73 -23.87 -16.20
CA ASP A 58 -0.62 -24.69 -16.67
C ASP A 58 -1.10 -26.02 -17.29
N GLU A 59 -0.17 -26.80 -17.86
CA GLU A 59 -0.45 -28.13 -18.44
C GLU A 59 -1.15 -29.04 -17.41
N SER A 60 -0.70 -29.01 -16.15
CA SER A 60 -1.29 -29.77 -15.05
C SER A 60 -2.75 -29.39 -14.82
N SER A 61 -3.08 -28.10 -14.80
CA SER A 61 -4.42 -27.58 -14.54
C SER A 61 -5.36 -27.82 -15.72
N LEU A 62 -4.86 -27.71 -16.95
CA LEU A 62 -5.60 -28.07 -18.15
C LEU A 62 -5.90 -29.58 -18.20
N SER A 63 -4.97 -30.43 -17.73
CA SER A 63 -5.14 -31.89 -17.71
C SER A 63 -6.27 -32.37 -16.78
N LEU A 64 -6.67 -31.57 -15.78
CA LEU A 64 -7.80 -31.85 -14.90
C LEU A 64 -9.15 -31.88 -15.65
N PHE A 65 -9.22 -31.24 -16.82
CA PHE A 65 -10.43 -31.16 -17.62
C PHE A 65 -10.36 -32.11 -18.82
N THR A 66 -11.29 -33.06 -18.86
CA THR A 66 -11.41 -34.01 -19.99
C THR A 66 -12.05 -33.39 -21.23
N GLN A 67 -12.86 -32.34 -21.05
CA GLN A 67 -13.62 -31.70 -22.12
C GLN A 67 -12.73 -30.75 -22.94
N PRO A 68 -12.52 -30.99 -24.25
CA PRO A 68 -11.61 -30.18 -25.08
C PRO A 68 -12.01 -28.70 -25.15
N TRP A 69 -13.31 -28.41 -25.17
CA TRP A 69 -13.80 -27.02 -25.22
C TRP A 69 -13.46 -26.23 -23.95
N ILE A 70 -13.44 -26.88 -22.78
CA ILE A 70 -13.04 -26.24 -21.52
C ILE A 70 -11.55 -25.93 -21.54
N ARG A 71 -10.72 -26.89 -21.98
CA ARG A 71 -9.27 -26.67 -22.10
C ARG A 71 -8.94 -25.53 -23.06
N LYS A 72 -9.60 -25.51 -24.23
CA LYS A 72 -9.48 -24.44 -25.21
C LYS A 72 -9.90 -23.08 -24.62
N PHE A 73 -11.00 -23.04 -23.88
CA PHE A 73 -11.49 -21.82 -23.24
C PHE A 73 -10.50 -21.31 -22.18
N LEU A 74 -10.01 -22.18 -21.29
CA LEU A 74 -9.05 -21.80 -20.26
C LEU A 74 -7.73 -21.30 -20.88
N PHE A 75 -7.24 -21.97 -21.92
CA PHE A 75 -6.05 -21.53 -22.65
C PHE A 75 -6.26 -20.18 -23.36
N LEU A 76 -7.46 -19.92 -23.89
CA LEU A 76 -7.79 -18.61 -24.45
C LEU A 76 -7.75 -17.51 -23.38
N VAL A 77 -8.31 -17.79 -22.20
CA VAL A 77 -8.28 -16.87 -21.05
C VAL A 77 -6.85 -16.59 -20.61
N ASP A 78 -6.02 -17.63 -20.56
CA ASP A 78 -4.60 -17.55 -20.22
C ASP A 78 -3.82 -16.61 -21.15
N ILE A 79 -3.90 -16.84 -22.46
CA ILE A 79 -3.20 -16.00 -23.45
C ILE A 79 -3.67 -14.55 -23.41
N VAL A 80 -4.98 -14.32 -23.25
CA VAL A 80 -5.52 -12.96 -23.10
C VAL A 80 -5.00 -12.32 -21.81
N ALA A 81 -4.97 -13.06 -20.70
CA ALA A 81 -4.48 -12.56 -19.41
C ALA A 81 -2.98 -12.20 -19.47
N LEU A 82 -2.15 -13.09 -20.03
CA LEU A 82 -0.72 -12.86 -20.24
C LEU A 82 -0.49 -11.61 -21.10
N ALA A 83 -1.08 -11.55 -22.30
CA ALA A 83 -0.88 -10.43 -23.21
C ALA A 83 -1.43 -9.10 -22.64
N ALA A 84 -2.60 -9.11 -22.00
CA ALA A 84 -3.18 -7.93 -21.40
C ALA A 84 -2.37 -7.43 -20.20
N SER A 85 -1.76 -8.32 -19.40
CA SER A 85 -0.87 -7.92 -18.30
C SER A 85 0.30 -7.08 -18.81
N GLY A 86 0.94 -7.48 -19.91
CA GLY A 86 2.02 -6.73 -20.57
C GLY A 86 1.56 -5.36 -21.07
N THR A 87 0.38 -5.30 -21.70
CA THR A 87 -0.20 -4.03 -22.15
C THR A 87 -0.47 -3.09 -20.98
N LEU A 88 -1.02 -3.60 -19.86
CA LEU A 88 -1.30 -2.80 -18.67
C LEU A 88 -0.02 -2.26 -18.02
N VAL A 89 1.06 -3.04 -17.98
CA VAL A 89 2.38 -2.56 -17.52
C VAL A 89 2.85 -1.38 -18.36
N PHE A 90 2.66 -1.42 -19.68
CA PHE A 90 2.93 -0.29 -20.56
C PHE A 90 2.03 0.93 -20.27
N LEU A 91 0.73 0.73 -20.02
CA LEU A 91 -0.16 1.83 -19.65
C LEU A 91 0.25 2.48 -18.32
N ILE A 92 0.58 1.67 -17.32
CA ILE A 92 1.06 2.12 -16.01
C ILE A 92 2.36 2.91 -16.17
N SER A 93 3.34 2.37 -16.91
CA SER A 93 4.59 3.08 -17.24
C SER A 93 4.30 4.43 -17.89
N THR A 94 3.39 4.46 -18.87
CA THR A 94 2.99 5.69 -19.55
C THR A 94 2.37 6.70 -18.59
N MET A 95 1.49 6.28 -17.67
CA MET A 95 0.90 7.18 -16.67
C MET A 95 1.95 7.76 -15.72
N ILE A 96 2.88 6.92 -15.24
CA ILE A 96 3.95 7.31 -14.32
C ILE A 96 4.89 8.32 -14.99
N PHE A 97 5.48 7.96 -16.13
CA PHE A 97 6.55 8.75 -16.74
C PHE A 97 6.02 9.99 -17.46
N LYS A 98 4.86 9.90 -18.14
CA LYS A 98 4.22 11.07 -18.77
C LYS A 98 3.36 11.88 -17.80
N LYS A 99 3.28 11.47 -16.52
CA LYS A 99 2.58 12.17 -15.43
C LYS A 99 1.08 12.40 -15.69
N TYR A 100 0.41 11.39 -16.23
CA TYR A 100 -1.05 11.43 -16.39
C TYR A 100 -1.75 11.01 -15.10
N SER A 101 -2.62 11.87 -14.57
CA SER A 101 -3.56 11.49 -13.50
C SER A 101 -4.66 10.57 -14.04
N GLU A 102 -5.09 10.83 -15.28
CA GLU A 102 -5.99 9.99 -16.05
C GLU A 102 -5.43 9.80 -17.46
N LEU A 103 -5.44 8.56 -17.93
CA LEU A 103 -4.86 8.16 -19.20
C LEU A 103 -5.78 8.57 -20.36
N PRO A 104 -5.26 9.26 -21.39
CA PRO A 104 -6.04 9.59 -22.58
C PRO A 104 -6.63 8.36 -23.29
N LEU A 105 -7.84 8.49 -23.83
CA LEU A 105 -8.58 7.40 -24.48
C LEU A 105 -7.80 6.68 -25.59
N ILE A 106 -6.91 7.40 -26.30
CA ILE A 106 -6.09 6.85 -27.38
C ILE A 106 -5.23 5.65 -26.93
N PHE A 107 -4.80 5.62 -25.67
CA PHE A 107 -3.93 4.54 -25.19
C PHE A 107 -4.67 3.22 -24.97
N TYR A 108 -5.99 3.25 -24.76
CA TYR A 108 -6.80 2.05 -24.56
C TYR A 108 -6.92 1.19 -25.81
N TRP A 109 -6.62 1.74 -27.00
CA TRP A 109 -6.51 0.94 -28.23
C TRP A 109 -5.48 -0.18 -28.14
N ASN A 110 -4.47 -0.05 -27.27
CA ASN A 110 -3.49 -1.11 -27.04
C ASN A 110 -4.12 -2.37 -26.41
N LEU A 111 -5.25 -2.25 -25.71
CA LEU A 111 -5.96 -3.40 -25.12
C LEU A 111 -6.67 -4.27 -26.16
N VAL A 112 -6.75 -3.83 -27.42
CA VAL A 112 -7.30 -4.65 -28.52
C VAL A 112 -6.29 -5.75 -28.93
N GLY A 113 -4.99 -5.48 -28.78
CA GLY A 113 -3.91 -6.41 -29.17
C GLY A 113 -4.02 -7.81 -28.56
N PRO A 114 -4.22 -7.96 -27.23
CA PRO A 114 -4.43 -9.25 -26.59
C PRO A 114 -5.56 -10.08 -27.21
N PHE A 115 -6.68 -9.45 -27.59
CA PHE A 115 -7.80 -10.15 -28.22
C PHE A 115 -7.49 -10.55 -29.65
N ILE A 116 -6.81 -9.69 -30.42
CA ILE A 116 -6.37 -10.02 -31.78
C ILE A 116 -5.41 -11.22 -31.75
N LEU A 117 -4.47 -11.21 -30.82
CA LEU A 117 -3.51 -12.31 -30.63
C LEU A 117 -4.21 -13.63 -30.29
N ALA A 118 -5.33 -13.58 -29.56
CA ALA A 118 -6.10 -14.73 -29.15
C ALA A 118 -7.07 -15.26 -30.25
N LEU A 119 -7.37 -14.48 -31.29
CA LEU A 119 -8.30 -14.88 -32.36
C LEU A 119 -7.92 -16.20 -33.05
N PRO A 120 -6.66 -16.42 -33.47
CA PRO A 120 -6.29 -17.68 -34.11
C PRO A 120 -6.48 -18.89 -33.20
N ILE A 121 -6.35 -18.72 -31.89
CA ILE A 121 -6.62 -19.79 -30.92
C ILE A 121 -8.11 -20.09 -30.91
N ALA A 122 -8.95 -19.06 -30.83
CA ALA A 122 -10.40 -19.22 -30.87
C ALA A 122 -10.88 -19.95 -32.14
N THR A 123 -10.28 -19.66 -33.30
CA THR A 123 -10.74 -20.17 -34.60
C THR A 123 -10.06 -21.46 -35.06
N PHE A 124 -8.75 -21.64 -34.85
CA PHE A 124 -7.96 -22.71 -35.46
C PHE A 124 -7.39 -23.71 -34.46
N TYR A 125 -7.35 -23.40 -33.17
CA TYR A 125 -6.83 -24.35 -32.19
C TYR A 125 -7.82 -25.50 -31.99
N GLU A 126 -7.45 -26.68 -32.50
CA GLU A 126 -8.20 -27.93 -32.34
C GLU A 126 -7.47 -28.94 -31.44
N GLN A 127 -6.40 -28.52 -30.75
CA GLN A 127 -5.66 -29.32 -29.77
C GLN A 127 -5.18 -30.67 -30.34
N GLN A 128 -4.67 -30.69 -31.59
CA GLN A 128 -4.13 -31.91 -32.21
C GLN A 128 -2.63 -32.14 -31.94
N GLY A 129 -1.90 -31.17 -31.35
CA GLY A 129 -0.50 -31.34 -30.95
C GLY A 129 0.07 -30.23 -30.04
N GLY A 130 1.13 -30.55 -29.28
CA GLY A 130 1.77 -29.63 -28.32
C GLY A 130 2.51 -28.44 -28.94
N LYS A 131 2.95 -28.53 -30.21
CA LYS A 131 3.69 -27.47 -30.88
C LYS A 131 2.88 -26.21 -31.16
N GLU A 132 1.58 -26.35 -31.38
CA GLU A 132 0.69 -25.18 -31.57
C GLU A 132 0.58 -24.37 -30.27
N LEU A 133 0.51 -25.06 -29.12
CA LEU A 133 0.46 -24.45 -27.79
C LEU A 133 1.72 -23.60 -27.53
N GLU A 134 2.89 -24.19 -27.75
CA GLU A 134 4.18 -23.51 -27.60
C GLU A 134 4.32 -22.30 -28.52
N PHE A 135 3.81 -22.40 -29.75
CA PHE A 135 3.81 -21.27 -30.69
C PHE A 135 2.97 -20.09 -30.18
N PHE A 136 1.76 -20.36 -29.67
CA PHE A 136 0.89 -19.30 -29.16
C PHE A 136 1.44 -18.65 -27.88
N LEU A 137 2.00 -19.44 -26.96
CA LEU A 137 2.69 -18.94 -25.78
C LEU A 137 3.89 -18.07 -26.17
N PHE A 138 4.74 -18.55 -27.08
CA PHE A 138 5.87 -17.77 -27.59
C PHE A 138 5.43 -16.44 -28.24
N ALA A 139 4.35 -16.45 -29.01
CA ALA A 139 3.80 -15.24 -29.62
C ALA A 139 3.29 -14.24 -28.56
N ALA A 140 2.64 -14.72 -27.50
CA ALA A 140 2.20 -13.91 -26.38
C ALA A 140 3.38 -13.34 -25.58
N ASP A 141 4.39 -14.14 -25.30
CA ASP A 141 5.62 -13.68 -24.63
C ASP A 141 6.35 -12.62 -25.44
N LEU A 142 6.46 -12.82 -26.75
CA LEU A 142 7.06 -11.82 -27.64
C LEU A 142 6.26 -10.52 -27.66
N PHE A 143 4.93 -10.61 -27.66
CA PHE A 143 4.04 -9.46 -27.57
C PHE A 143 4.25 -8.70 -26.25
N VAL A 144 4.27 -9.40 -25.11
CA VAL A 144 4.55 -8.83 -23.79
C VAL A 144 5.96 -8.23 -23.75
N PHE A 145 6.96 -8.89 -24.34
CA PHE A 145 8.34 -8.41 -24.42
C PHE A 145 8.42 -7.07 -25.16
N VAL A 146 7.72 -6.92 -26.28
CA VAL A 146 7.68 -5.64 -27.02
C VAL A 146 7.11 -4.52 -26.13
N TYR A 147 5.98 -4.75 -25.46
CA TYR A 147 5.41 -3.75 -24.55
C TYR A 147 6.31 -3.45 -23.36
N PHE A 148 7.00 -4.45 -22.83
CA PHE A 148 7.99 -4.28 -21.78
C PHE A 148 9.15 -3.40 -22.25
N VAL A 149 9.70 -3.65 -23.44
CA VAL A 149 10.77 -2.82 -24.03
C VAL A 149 10.30 -1.37 -24.22
N ILE A 150 9.06 -1.15 -24.68
CA ILE A 150 8.49 0.19 -24.80
C ILE A 150 8.32 0.84 -23.42
N ALA A 151 7.82 0.10 -22.43
CA ALA A 151 7.67 0.57 -21.05
C ALA A 151 9.01 0.98 -20.43
N VAL A 152 10.08 0.23 -20.72
CA VAL A 152 11.45 0.56 -20.32
C VAL A 152 11.97 1.76 -21.09
N ALA A 153 11.74 1.83 -22.40
CA ALA A 153 12.15 2.97 -23.21
C ALA A 153 11.51 4.28 -22.73
N ASN A 154 10.25 4.26 -22.28
CA ASN A 154 9.59 5.43 -21.67
C ASN A 154 10.36 5.97 -20.45
N VAL A 155 11.01 5.09 -19.66
CA VAL A 155 11.82 5.50 -18.50
C VAL A 155 13.04 6.32 -18.94
N PHE A 156 13.66 5.95 -20.07
CA PHE A 156 14.90 6.57 -20.56
C PHE A 156 14.69 7.74 -21.52
N ILE A 157 13.60 7.73 -22.29
CA ILE A 157 13.29 8.76 -23.28
C ILE A 157 12.81 10.05 -22.61
N ASP A 158 12.09 9.96 -21.50
CA ASP A 158 11.58 11.14 -20.82
C ASP A 158 12.68 11.85 -20.03
N LYS A 159 13.43 12.73 -20.72
CA LYS A 159 14.49 13.56 -20.15
C LYS A 159 14.01 14.56 -19.08
N LYS A 160 12.70 14.68 -18.83
CA LYS A 160 12.13 15.50 -17.73
C LYS A 160 11.99 14.72 -16.43
N TYR A 161 12.35 13.44 -16.40
CA TYR A 161 12.39 12.65 -15.17
C TYR A 161 13.65 13.00 -14.35
N GLU A 162 13.54 14.03 -13.50
CA GLU A 162 14.54 14.32 -12.47
C GLU A 162 14.41 13.30 -11.33
N ALA A 163 14.99 12.12 -11.55
CA ALA A 163 14.99 11.05 -10.58
C ALA A 163 15.88 11.42 -9.38
N SER A 164 15.37 11.25 -8.16
CA SER A 164 16.28 11.06 -7.03
C SER A 164 17.09 9.77 -7.26
N ALA A 165 18.36 9.73 -6.88
CA ALA A 165 19.21 8.56 -7.06
C ALA A 165 18.59 7.27 -6.45
N MET A 166 17.76 7.42 -5.41
CA MET A 166 17.02 6.33 -4.77
C MET A 166 15.86 5.82 -5.64
N SER A 167 15.05 6.71 -6.20
CA SER A 167 13.95 6.32 -7.11
C SER A 167 14.44 5.63 -8.38
N PHE A 168 15.56 6.10 -8.95
CA PHE A 168 16.15 5.47 -10.13
C PHE A 168 16.61 4.05 -9.84
N ARG A 169 17.24 3.82 -8.67
CA ARG A 169 17.64 2.48 -8.23
C ARG A 169 16.43 1.56 -8.06
N THR A 170 15.36 2.03 -7.42
CA THR A 170 14.13 1.23 -7.24
C THR A 170 13.47 0.88 -8.58
N ILE A 171 13.36 1.85 -9.50
CA ILE A 171 12.85 1.61 -10.86
C ILE A 171 13.73 0.59 -11.59
N LEU A 172 15.04 0.75 -11.53
CA LEU A 172 15.99 -0.16 -12.16
C LEU A 172 15.87 -1.57 -11.58
N THR A 173 15.74 -1.72 -10.26
CA THR A 173 15.51 -3.02 -9.62
C THR A 173 14.20 -3.65 -10.09
N LEU A 174 13.09 -2.89 -10.14
CA LEU A 174 11.81 -3.38 -10.65
C LEU A 174 11.89 -3.81 -12.11
N VAL A 175 12.56 -3.02 -12.96
CA VAL A 175 12.77 -3.32 -14.37
C VAL A 175 13.60 -4.58 -14.53
N ILE A 176 14.73 -4.72 -13.82
CA ILE A 176 15.58 -5.92 -13.88
C ILE A 176 14.79 -7.15 -13.47
N LEU A 177 14.04 -7.03 -12.37
CA LEU A 177 13.26 -8.14 -11.83
C LEU A 177 12.17 -8.56 -12.82
N ILE A 178 11.40 -7.64 -13.39
CA ILE A 178 10.39 -8.00 -14.41
C ILE A 178 11.06 -8.50 -15.71
N SER A 179 12.21 -7.95 -16.10
CA SER A 179 12.90 -8.28 -17.36
C SER A 179 13.45 -9.69 -17.45
N LEU A 180 13.71 -10.36 -16.32
CA LEU A 180 14.37 -11.67 -16.31
C LEU A 180 13.38 -12.80 -16.64
N CYS A 181 12.09 -12.61 -16.40
CA CYS A 181 11.07 -13.64 -16.60
C CYS A 181 10.89 -14.02 -18.07
N ILE A 182 10.62 -13.01 -18.91
CA ILE A 182 10.21 -13.23 -20.31
C ILE A 182 11.31 -13.91 -21.16
N PRO A 183 12.58 -13.48 -21.10
CA PRO A 183 13.66 -14.15 -21.84
C PRO A 183 13.91 -15.57 -21.37
N LEU A 184 13.73 -15.85 -20.07
CA LEU A 184 13.91 -17.18 -19.50
C LEU A 184 12.83 -18.15 -19.99
N GLU A 185 11.59 -17.67 -20.07
CA GLU A 185 10.46 -18.43 -20.60
C GLU A 185 10.61 -18.71 -22.10
N ILE A 186 10.92 -17.67 -22.88
CA ILE A 186 11.23 -17.80 -24.31
C ILE A 186 12.36 -18.80 -24.54
N LEU A 187 13.43 -18.72 -23.74
CA LEU A 187 14.54 -19.68 -23.83
C LEU A 187 14.08 -21.10 -23.49
N GLY A 188 13.20 -21.26 -22.51
CA GLY A 188 12.59 -22.54 -22.16
C GLY A 188 11.79 -23.13 -23.31
N ILE A 189 10.95 -22.35 -23.99
CA ILE A 189 10.16 -22.78 -25.14
C ILE A 189 11.08 -23.16 -26.32
N VAL A 190 12.07 -22.32 -26.64
CA VAL A 190 13.00 -22.55 -27.75
C VAL A 190 13.88 -23.79 -27.51
N LEU A 191 14.33 -24.00 -26.27
CA LEU A 191 15.14 -25.17 -25.89
C LEU A 191 14.32 -26.40 -25.54
N GLN A 192 12.98 -26.32 -25.57
CA GLN A 192 12.07 -27.39 -25.16
C GLN A 192 12.36 -27.87 -23.73
N SER A 193 12.71 -26.94 -22.84
CA SER A 193 13.07 -27.22 -21.45
C SER A 193 11.97 -26.78 -20.51
N LYS A 194 11.28 -27.77 -19.95
CA LYS A 194 10.21 -27.56 -18.96
C LYS A 194 10.73 -26.85 -17.71
N SER A 195 11.93 -27.19 -17.23
CA SER A 195 12.50 -26.54 -16.04
C SER A 195 12.72 -25.05 -16.20
N LEU A 196 13.12 -24.58 -17.38
CA LEU A 196 13.32 -23.14 -17.63
C LEU A 196 11.98 -22.38 -17.59
N ILE A 197 10.92 -22.96 -18.14
CA ILE A 197 9.56 -22.40 -18.09
C ILE A 197 9.04 -22.37 -16.63
N LEU A 198 9.28 -23.44 -15.87
CA LEU A 198 8.91 -23.46 -14.46
C LEU A 198 9.72 -22.45 -13.63
N LEU A 199 11.01 -22.28 -13.93
CA LEU A 199 11.84 -21.27 -13.27
C LEU A 199 11.40 -19.84 -13.59
N SER A 200 10.96 -19.53 -14.82
CA SER A 200 10.38 -18.20 -15.13
C SER A 200 9.11 -17.95 -14.32
N SER A 201 8.24 -18.96 -14.21
CA SER A 201 7.01 -18.88 -13.42
C SER A 201 7.28 -18.72 -11.91
N VAL A 202 8.27 -19.43 -11.37
CA VAL A 202 8.73 -19.25 -9.98
C VAL A 202 9.30 -17.85 -9.78
N HIS A 203 10.09 -17.36 -10.74
CA HIS A 203 10.63 -16.00 -10.71
C HIS A 203 9.49 -14.96 -10.65
N THR A 204 8.43 -15.09 -11.45
CA THR A 204 7.24 -14.22 -11.37
C THR A 204 6.59 -14.24 -9.99
N SER A 205 6.53 -15.41 -9.34
CA SER A 205 5.99 -15.53 -7.98
C SER A 205 6.83 -14.73 -6.98
N PHE A 206 8.16 -14.82 -7.06
CA PHE A 206 9.05 -13.99 -6.26
C PHE A 206 8.93 -12.50 -6.59
N ALA A 207 8.67 -12.14 -7.84
CA ALA A 207 8.44 -10.77 -8.26
C ALA A 207 7.23 -10.13 -7.58
N VAL A 208 6.12 -10.87 -7.51
CA VAL A 208 4.91 -10.42 -6.83
C VAL A 208 5.13 -10.27 -5.33
N VAL A 209 5.82 -11.23 -4.70
CA VAL A 209 6.18 -11.16 -3.27
C VAL A 209 7.10 -9.97 -3.00
N PHE A 210 8.09 -9.73 -3.85
CA PHE A 210 8.98 -8.59 -3.72
C PHE A 210 8.23 -7.26 -3.90
N TYR A 211 7.33 -7.17 -4.88
CA TYR A 211 6.44 -6.04 -5.06
C TYR A 211 5.63 -5.75 -3.78
N TYR A 212 5.06 -6.79 -3.14
CA TYR A 212 4.38 -6.63 -1.86
C TYR A 212 5.27 -5.99 -0.80
N PHE A 213 6.48 -6.50 -0.60
CA PHE A 213 7.42 -5.92 0.37
C PHE A 213 7.78 -4.47 0.03
N LEU A 214 7.92 -4.13 -1.25
CA LEU A 214 8.12 -2.74 -1.66
C LEU A 214 6.94 -1.85 -1.28
N THR A 215 5.70 -2.32 -1.35
CA THR A 215 4.54 -1.55 -0.88
C THR A 215 4.50 -1.37 0.64
N LEU A 216 5.11 -2.29 1.41
CA LEU A 216 5.26 -2.13 2.86
C LEU A 216 6.34 -1.10 3.21
N ILE A 217 7.46 -1.11 2.49
CA ILE A 217 8.56 -0.17 2.70
C ILE A 217 8.19 1.23 2.19
N TYR A 218 7.48 1.29 1.06
CA TYR A 218 7.04 2.51 0.40
C TYR A 218 5.50 2.49 0.25
N PRO A 219 4.72 2.90 1.27
CA PRO A 219 3.26 2.87 1.24
C PRO A 219 2.62 3.62 0.06
N ASN A 220 3.32 4.63 -0.47
CA ASN A 220 2.95 5.35 -1.68
C ASN A 220 3.94 5.06 -2.83
N LEU A 221 4.24 3.78 -3.07
CA LEU A 221 5.22 3.35 -4.09
C LEU A 221 4.95 4.01 -5.45
N LEU A 222 3.70 4.06 -5.90
CA LEU A 222 3.36 4.66 -7.20
C LEU A 222 3.61 6.18 -7.23
N ASP A 223 3.39 6.90 -6.12
CA ASP A 223 3.73 8.33 -6.03
C ASP A 223 5.24 8.55 -5.95
N PHE A 224 5.93 7.64 -5.26
CA PHE A 224 7.38 7.61 -5.19
C PHE A 224 8.00 7.36 -6.57
N LEU A 225 7.39 6.52 -7.41
CA LEU A 225 7.82 6.28 -8.80
C LEU A 225 7.44 7.43 -9.73
N SER A 226 6.33 8.12 -9.47
CA SER A 226 5.83 9.22 -10.31
C SER A 226 6.54 10.56 -10.07
N LEU A 227 7.48 10.60 -9.11
CA LEU A 227 8.17 11.79 -8.57
C LEU A 227 7.66 13.11 -9.15
N GLU A 228 6.69 13.72 -8.46
CA GLU A 228 6.61 15.17 -8.42
C GLU A 228 7.83 15.67 -7.65
N PRO A 229 8.76 16.42 -8.26
CA PRO A 229 9.64 17.29 -7.47
C PRO A 229 8.78 18.31 -6.68
N GLY A 230 7.60 18.64 -7.21
CA GLY A 230 6.67 19.64 -6.69
C GLY A 230 6.05 19.35 -5.33
N LYS A 231 5.53 18.15 -5.03
CA LYS A 231 4.89 17.93 -3.73
C LYS A 231 5.87 18.02 -2.57
N ASN A 232 7.09 17.49 -2.67
CA ASN A 232 8.08 17.66 -1.60
C ASN A 232 8.71 19.06 -1.58
N LEU A 233 8.81 19.76 -2.72
CA LEU A 233 9.27 21.15 -2.77
C LEU A 233 8.22 22.15 -2.29
N VAL A 234 6.92 21.95 -2.56
CA VAL A 234 5.81 22.74 -1.99
C VAL A 234 5.67 22.45 -0.50
N LYS A 235 5.80 21.19 -0.08
CA LYS A 235 5.80 20.79 1.33
C LYS A 235 6.99 21.35 2.12
N ARG A 236 8.20 21.33 1.55
CA ARG A 236 9.36 22.05 2.12
C ARG A 236 9.21 23.57 2.03
N SER A 237 8.59 24.08 0.97
CA SER A 237 8.29 25.51 0.77
C SER A 237 7.33 26.05 1.81
N LEU A 238 6.31 25.28 2.22
CA LEU A 238 5.34 25.73 3.22
C LEU A 238 6.04 26.12 4.53
N LEU A 239 7.05 25.38 4.97
CA LEU A 239 7.81 25.69 6.18
C LEU A 239 9.20 26.31 5.89
N HIS A 240 9.50 26.70 4.65
CA HIS A 240 10.85 27.20 4.30
C HIS A 240 11.21 28.45 5.09
N ASP A 241 10.23 29.31 5.35
CA ASP A 241 10.42 30.56 6.09
C ASP A 241 10.07 30.41 7.59
N VAL A 242 9.93 29.16 8.06
CA VAL A 242 9.55 28.85 9.45
C VAL A 242 10.65 28.04 10.12
N ASP A 243 11.18 28.54 11.22
CA ASP A 243 12.09 27.79 12.07
C ASP A 243 11.32 26.66 12.78
N ILE A 244 11.56 25.43 12.34
CA ILE A 244 10.88 24.22 12.84
C ILE A 244 11.12 24.00 14.33
N ASN A 245 12.35 24.23 14.81
CA ASN A 245 12.69 23.97 16.21
C ASN A 245 12.00 24.99 17.10
N ALA A 246 12.02 26.27 16.70
CA ALA A 246 11.32 27.33 17.42
C ALA A 246 9.80 27.13 17.41
N LEU A 247 9.24 26.64 16.30
CA LEU A 247 7.81 26.31 16.19
C LEU A 247 7.43 25.16 17.13
N GLU A 248 8.23 24.09 17.17
CA GLU A 248 8.00 22.95 18.05
C GLU A 248 8.07 23.35 19.53
N GLU A 249 9.04 24.19 19.89
CA GLU A 249 9.18 24.72 21.25
C GLU A 249 7.98 25.59 21.64
N LYS A 250 7.54 26.51 20.77
CA LYS A 250 6.34 27.33 21.01
C LYS A 250 5.08 26.48 21.15
N LEU A 251 4.86 25.51 20.26
CA LEU A 251 3.70 24.62 20.35
C LEU A 251 3.73 23.80 21.64
N ALA A 252 4.89 23.27 22.03
CA ALA A 252 5.05 22.54 23.27
C ALA A 252 4.77 23.41 24.51
N ARG A 253 5.18 24.69 24.46
CA ARG A 253 4.92 25.67 25.52
C ARG A 253 3.42 25.94 25.67
N ILE A 254 2.73 26.29 24.60
CA ILE A 254 1.29 26.59 24.61
C ILE A 254 0.49 25.37 25.08
N ILE A 255 0.89 24.16 24.68
CA ILE A 255 0.25 22.93 25.16
C ILE A 255 0.51 22.69 26.65
N LYS A 256 1.74 22.82 27.14
CA LYS A 256 2.08 22.45 28.53
C LYS A 256 1.75 23.52 29.56
N GLU A 257 2.04 24.78 29.23
CA GLU A 257 1.92 25.91 30.15
C GLU A 257 0.52 26.50 30.08
N GLU A 258 0.02 26.78 28.88
CA GLU A 258 -1.27 27.45 28.68
C GLU A 258 -2.45 26.46 28.64
N ARG A 259 -2.15 25.17 28.45
CA ARG A 259 -3.14 24.07 28.47
C ARG A 259 -4.32 24.31 27.53
N ILE A 260 -4.06 24.85 26.33
CA ILE A 260 -5.09 25.16 25.31
C ILE A 260 -6.00 23.98 24.96
N TYR A 261 -5.55 22.75 25.21
CA TYR A 261 -6.36 21.55 25.00
C TYR A 261 -7.59 21.48 25.93
N LEU A 262 -7.64 22.25 27.01
CA LEU A 262 -8.79 22.32 27.91
C LEU A 262 -9.94 23.17 27.36
N ASP A 263 -9.66 24.06 26.41
CA ASP A 263 -10.68 24.84 25.72
C ASP A 263 -11.46 23.94 24.75
N GLU A 264 -12.78 23.92 24.87
CA GLU A 264 -13.67 23.10 24.06
C GLU A 264 -13.85 23.62 22.63
N ASP A 265 -13.62 24.92 22.43
CA ASP A 265 -13.75 25.62 21.15
C ASP A 265 -12.42 25.79 20.42
N ILE A 266 -11.32 25.22 20.93
CA ILE A 266 -10.00 25.32 20.31
C ILE A 266 -9.99 24.71 18.90
N ARG A 267 -9.66 25.52 17.89
CA ARG A 267 -9.52 25.08 16.50
C ARG A 267 -8.12 25.37 15.99
N LEU A 268 -7.79 24.68 14.89
CA LEU A 268 -6.53 24.84 14.20
C LEU A 268 -6.20 26.31 13.82
N PRO A 269 -7.16 27.13 13.34
CA PRO A 269 -6.89 28.54 13.06
C PRO A 269 -6.44 29.34 14.28
N ASP A 270 -7.07 29.11 15.43
CA ASP A 270 -6.79 29.84 16.66
C ASP A 270 -5.32 29.59 17.10
N VAL A 271 -4.88 28.33 17.05
CA VAL A 271 -3.49 27.94 17.36
C VAL A 271 -2.50 28.43 16.30
N SER A 272 -2.90 28.48 15.03
CA SER A 272 -2.02 28.97 13.97
C SER A 272 -1.73 30.46 14.10
N GLU A 273 -2.75 31.25 14.49
CA GLU A 273 -2.62 32.68 14.75
C GLU A 273 -1.67 32.94 15.93
N GLU A 274 -1.81 32.18 17.02
CA GLU A 274 -0.96 32.27 18.20
C GLU A 274 0.51 31.90 17.90
N LEU A 275 0.72 30.90 17.04
CA LEU A 275 2.06 30.50 16.59
C LEU A 275 2.67 31.44 15.55
N GLY A 276 1.88 32.36 14.99
CA GLY A 276 2.32 33.30 13.96
C GLY A 276 2.56 32.64 12.60
N ILE A 277 1.84 31.55 12.30
CA ILE A 277 1.94 30.81 11.02
C ILE A 277 0.56 30.61 10.40
N SER A 278 0.50 30.30 9.11
CA SER A 278 -0.77 29.99 8.45
C SER A 278 -1.36 28.66 8.91
N VAL A 279 -2.69 28.55 8.84
CA VAL A 279 -3.44 27.30 9.08
C VAL A 279 -2.87 26.13 8.27
N HIS A 280 -2.50 26.39 7.01
CA HIS A 280 -1.90 25.39 6.12
C HIS A 280 -0.53 24.93 6.61
N GLN A 281 0.32 25.86 7.09
CA GLN A 281 1.63 25.54 7.67
C GLN A 281 1.49 24.69 8.93
N LEU A 282 0.58 25.05 9.85
CA LEU A 282 0.37 24.29 11.08
C LEU A 282 -0.18 22.89 10.78
N SER A 283 -1.20 22.77 9.91
CA SER A 283 -1.71 21.48 9.47
C SER A 283 -0.61 20.61 8.85
N PHE A 284 0.22 21.21 8.02
CA PHE A 284 1.33 20.53 7.38
C PHE A 284 2.38 20.05 8.40
N PHE A 285 2.79 20.92 9.31
CA PHE A 285 3.71 20.61 10.40
C PHE A 285 3.20 19.45 11.26
N LEU A 286 1.96 19.51 11.75
CA LEU A 286 1.38 18.46 12.59
C LEU A 286 1.34 17.10 11.87
N ASN A 287 0.86 17.06 10.62
CA ASN A 287 0.72 15.80 9.88
C ASN A 287 2.07 15.20 9.47
N ASN A 288 3.06 16.02 9.11
CA ASN A 288 4.32 15.53 8.50
C ASN A 288 5.49 15.48 9.47
N HIS A 289 5.55 16.37 10.47
CA HIS A 289 6.58 16.35 11.51
C HIS A 289 6.13 15.58 12.75
N LEU A 290 4.87 15.75 13.19
CA LEU A 290 4.36 15.08 14.40
C LEU A 290 3.50 13.83 14.11
N GLY A 291 3.28 13.51 12.83
CA GLY A 291 2.55 12.31 12.39
C GLY A 291 1.08 12.28 12.83
N SER A 292 0.47 13.43 13.13
CA SER A 292 -0.88 13.50 13.68
C SER A 292 -1.66 14.68 13.11
N ASN A 293 -2.97 14.51 12.89
CA ASN A 293 -3.83 15.65 12.60
C ASN A 293 -4.14 16.44 13.88
N PHE A 294 -4.59 17.69 13.74
CA PHE A 294 -4.86 18.59 14.86
C PHE A 294 -5.77 17.99 15.94
N ASN A 295 -6.90 17.43 15.54
CA ASN A 295 -7.87 16.86 16.49
C ASN A 295 -7.26 15.69 17.28
N ASN A 296 -6.53 14.79 16.62
CA ASN A 296 -5.84 13.69 17.31
C ASN A 296 -4.73 14.22 18.24
N TYR A 297 -3.98 15.23 17.79
CA TYR A 297 -2.93 15.85 18.58
C TYR A 297 -3.47 16.44 19.89
N ILE A 298 -4.52 17.26 19.82
CA ILE A 298 -5.19 17.84 21.00
C ILE A 298 -5.83 16.75 21.88
N ASN A 299 -6.57 15.81 21.28
CA ASN A 299 -7.26 14.77 22.03
C ASN A 299 -6.31 13.89 22.85
N ARG A 300 -5.08 13.65 22.38
CA ARG A 300 -4.08 12.93 23.17
C ARG A 300 -3.80 13.63 24.50
N PHE A 301 -3.60 14.94 24.50
CA PHE A 301 -3.37 15.70 25.74
C PHE A 301 -4.63 15.76 26.62
N ARG A 302 -5.82 15.91 26.02
CA ARG A 302 -7.09 15.82 26.76
C ARG A 302 -7.26 14.47 27.46
N VAL A 303 -6.90 13.36 26.79
CA VAL A 303 -6.98 12.01 27.35
C VAL A 303 -5.96 11.82 28.46
N GLU A 304 -4.73 12.32 28.31
CA GLU A 304 -3.72 12.27 29.39
C GLU A 304 -4.19 13.03 30.64
N GLU A 305 -4.74 14.24 30.49
CA GLU A 305 -5.30 14.98 31.63
C GLU A 305 -6.52 14.24 32.23
N ALA A 306 -7.37 13.63 31.38
CA ALA A 306 -8.50 12.83 31.84
C ALA A 306 -8.05 11.62 32.66
N LYS A 307 -6.97 10.92 32.27
CA LYS A 307 -6.41 9.82 33.07
C LYS A 307 -6.03 10.31 34.47
N SER A 308 -5.35 11.45 34.56
CA SER A 308 -4.98 12.06 35.84
C SER A 308 -6.22 12.38 36.70
N MET A 309 -7.23 13.04 36.12
CA MET A 309 -8.46 13.38 36.84
C MET A 309 -9.26 12.14 37.29
N LEU A 310 -9.32 11.09 36.47
CA LEU A 310 -10.04 9.86 36.80
C LEU A 310 -9.44 9.11 37.99
N LEU A 311 -8.11 9.25 38.21
CA LEU A 311 -7.39 8.59 39.30
C LEU A 311 -7.34 9.44 40.57
N ASN A 312 -7.16 10.75 40.42
CA ASN A 312 -7.01 11.66 41.55
C ASN A 312 -8.35 12.08 42.17
N ASP A 313 -9.44 12.04 41.40
CA ASP A 313 -10.80 12.30 41.89
C ASP A 313 -11.77 11.16 41.50
N PRO A 314 -11.75 10.05 42.24
CA PRO A 314 -12.64 8.91 41.97
C PRO A 314 -14.14 9.24 42.08
N SER A 315 -14.49 10.32 42.81
CA SER A 315 -15.86 10.75 43.05
C SER A 315 -16.47 11.48 41.84
N ARG A 316 -15.63 12.08 41.00
CA ARG A 316 -16.06 12.81 39.81
C ARG A 316 -16.65 11.89 38.76
N SER A 317 -17.79 12.28 38.19
CA SER A 317 -18.43 11.49 37.14
C SER A 317 -17.58 11.47 35.87
N VAL A 318 -17.59 10.37 35.14
CA VAL A 318 -16.85 10.22 33.86
C VAL A 318 -17.26 11.30 32.86
N VAL A 319 -18.55 11.65 32.82
CA VAL A 319 -19.11 12.72 31.97
C VAL A 319 -18.50 14.07 32.33
N SER A 320 -18.48 14.41 33.63
CA SER A 320 -17.89 15.68 34.08
C SER A 320 -16.38 15.77 33.85
N VAL A 321 -15.66 14.65 33.83
CA VAL A 321 -14.24 14.64 33.45
C VAL A 321 -14.10 14.94 31.96
N GLY A 322 -14.90 14.31 31.10
CA GLY A 322 -14.87 14.57 29.65
C GLY A 322 -15.10 16.05 29.31
N ILE A 323 -16.09 16.68 29.95
CA ILE A 323 -16.35 18.12 29.80
C ILE A 323 -15.17 18.95 30.32
N ALA A 324 -14.65 18.62 31.51
CA ALA A 324 -13.57 19.37 32.14
C ALA A 324 -12.24 19.35 31.38
N VAL A 325 -12.02 18.36 30.50
CA VAL A 325 -10.83 18.28 29.64
C VAL A 325 -11.11 18.79 28.22
N GLY A 326 -12.22 19.49 27.98
CA GLY A 326 -12.50 20.19 26.73
C GLY A 326 -13.23 19.37 25.65
N PHE A 327 -13.93 18.27 25.99
CA PHE A 327 -14.76 17.57 25.00
C PHE A 327 -16.20 18.12 24.94
N ASN A 328 -16.60 18.57 23.74
CA ASN A 328 -17.97 18.99 23.42
C ASN A 328 -19.04 17.88 23.51
N SER A 329 -18.65 16.59 23.57
CA SER A 329 -19.61 15.51 23.75
C SER A 329 -19.00 14.27 24.41
N ASN A 330 -19.82 13.55 25.17
CA ASN A 330 -19.46 12.26 25.74
C ASN A 330 -19.06 11.25 24.67
N SER A 331 -19.75 11.22 23.51
CA SER A 331 -19.41 10.31 22.43
C SER A 331 -18.01 10.56 21.87
N SER A 332 -17.61 11.82 21.72
CA SER A 332 -16.27 12.18 21.24
C SER A 332 -15.20 11.83 22.27
N PHE A 333 -15.47 12.10 23.55
CA PHE A 333 -14.59 11.73 24.65
C PHE A 333 -14.35 10.22 24.71
N TYR A 334 -15.43 9.40 24.72
CA TYR A 334 -15.31 7.94 24.80
C TYR A 334 -14.54 7.36 23.61
N LYS A 335 -14.78 7.86 22.39
CA LYS A 335 -14.05 7.43 21.19
C LYS A 335 -12.56 7.77 21.27
N ALA A 336 -12.22 8.99 21.68
CA ALA A 336 -10.84 9.42 21.82
C ALA A 336 -10.12 8.61 22.92
N PHE A 337 -10.76 8.44 24.08
CA PHE A 337 -10.18 7.70 25.19
C PHE A 337 -9.95 6.22 24.84
N LEU A 338 -10.92 5.57 24.19
CA LEU A 338 -10.79 4.18 23.74
C LEU A 338 -9.66 4.04 22.70
N LYS A 339 -9.57 4.97 21.75
CA LYS A 339 -8.52 4.97 20.73
C LYS A 339 -7.11 5.07 21.35
N GLU A 340 -6.93 5.95 22.32
CA GLU A 340 -5.61 6.21 22.94
C GLU A 340 -5.23 5.18 24.01
N THR A 341 -6.21 4.56 24.68
CA THR A 341 -5.93 3.67 25.83
C THR A 341 -6.29 2.20 25.60
N GLY A 342 -7.05 1.89 24.56
CA GLY A 342 -7.60 0.56 24.31
C GLY A 342 -8.76 0.16 25.24
N MET A 343 -9.16 1.03 26.18
CA MET A 343 -10.25 0.77 27.13
C MET A 343 -11.18 1.97 27.31
N SER A 344 -12.39 1.75 27.83
CA SER A 344 -13.29 2.86 28.15
C SER A 344 -12.82 3.63 29.40
N PRO A 345 -13.18 4.91 29.57
CA PRO A 345 -12.82 5.68 30.77
C PRO A 345 -13.26 5.03 32.09
N LYS A 346 -14.42 4.34 32.07
CA LYS A 346 -14.95 3.62 33.23
C LYS A 346 -14.08 2.41 33.57
N GLN A 347 -13.75 1.59 32.57
CA GLN A 347 -12.85 0.45 32.74
C GLN A 347 -11.48 0.89 33.24
N PHE A 348 -10.93 1.97 32.67
CA PHE A 348 -9.65 2.54 33.10
C PHE A 348 -9.64 2.87 34.60
N ARG A 349 -10.71 3.50 35.09
CA ARG A 349 -10.88 3.80 36.52
C ARG A 349 -10.96 2.54 37.39
N GLU A 350 -11.66 1.51 36.93
CA GLU A 350 -11.86 0.27 37.69
C GLU A 350 -10.60 -0.60 37.77
N THR A 351 -9.72 -0.53 36.75
CA THR A 351 -8.50 -1.34 36.67
C THR A 351 -7.31 -0.82 37.50
N GLN A 352 -7.35 0.41 37.99
CA GLN A 352 -6.23 1.01 38.73
C GLN A 352 -6.43 0.87 40.25
N PRO A 353 -5.39 0.53 41.03
CA PRO A 353 -5.52 0.29 42.47
C PRO A 353 -6.02 1.55 43.18
N LYS A 354 -7.12 1.43 43.93
CA LYS A 354 -7.64 2.51 44.78
C LYS A 354 -6.57 2.91 45.79
N VAL A 355 -5.95 4.07 45.59
CA VAL A 355 -5.15 4.70 46.65
C VAL A 355 -6.15 5.19 47.70
N ILE A 356 -6.27 4.43 48.78
CA ILE A 356 -7.09 4.82 49.94
C ILE A 356 -6.34 5.94 50.65
N HIS A 357 -6.74 7.20 50.43
CA HIS A 357 -6.36 8.28 51.33
C HIS A 357 -7.14 8.15 52.63
N PHE A 358 -6.46 7.69 53.68
CA PHE A 358 -6.98 7.74 55.04
C PHE A 358 -7.03 9.22 55.47
N GLN A 359 -8.21 9.81 55.52
CA GLN A 359 -8.40 11.10 56.18
C GLN A 359 -8.33 10.87 57.69
N SER A 360 -7.24 11.28 58.32
CA SER A 360 -7.13 11.36 59.77
C SER A 360 -7.94 12.55 60.28
N SER A 361 -9.22 12.33 60.52
CA SER A 361 -9.98 13.16 61.45
C SER A 361 -9.61 12.76 62.87
N THR A 362 -8.77 13.56 63.53
CA THR A 362 -8.74 13.60 64.99
C THR A 362 -8.67 15.06 65.43
N THR A 363 -9.85 15.50 65.86
CA THR A 363 -10.13 16.71 66.63
C THR A 363 -9.15 16.86 67.77
N ALA A 364 -8.48 18.01 67.80
CA ALA A 364 -7.90 18.55 69.02
C ALA A 364 -9.05 18.99 69.93
N ASP A 365 -9.30 18.23 70.99
CA ASP A 365 -9.99 18.73 72.17
C ASP A 365 -9.01 18.74 73.34
N ILE A 366 -8.53 19.95 73.60
CA ILE A 366 -7.82 20.35 74.81
C ILE A 366 -8.88 20.45 75.90
N GLN A 367 -8.83 19.60 76.92
CA GLN A 367 -9.38 19.92 78.24
C GLN A 367 -8.40 19.58 79.35
N PHE A 368 -8.00 20.66 80.03
CA PHE A 368 -7.35 20.73 81.34
C PHE A 368 -8.03 19.85 82.39
N ARG A 369 -7.24 19.24 83.29
CA ARG A 369 -7.41 19.43 84.75
C ARG A 369 -6.23 18.89 85.56
N SER A 370 -5.75 19.80 86.42
CA SER A 370 -5.01 19.69 87.70
C SER A 370 -3.72 18.88 87.75
#